data_AF-A0A022QBX0-F1
#
_entry.id   AF-A0A022QBX0-F1
#
_cell.length_a   1.000
_cell.length_b   1.000
_cell.length_c   1.000
_cell.angle_alpha   90.00
_cell.angle_beta   90.00
_cell.angle_gamma   90.00
#
_symmetry.space_group_name_H-M   'P 1'
#
loop_
_entity.id
_entity.type
_entity.pdbx_description
1 polymer ?
#
loop_
_entity_poly.entity_id
_entity_poly.type
_entity_poly.pdbx_seq_one_letter_code
_entity_poly.pdbx_strand_id
1 'polypeptide(L)'
;MASENRVYLHGNLQLGIIEARQIPGAGSTAEQIRFYLIRPYIKVYMGDARVVRTERVQAHSQSPLYWNEHFQLVVAYPVDQVKFALVDTHISKTELAAFVPASRIATGELIDEWFPVVGRHGPHTAIRLQIKFTPCDENPVYQNGISEDYALGQSYFPMRHGGNLKLYQDAHVVDGMLPEIRLEDGRNFEHQKCWEDICHLIMEARHLVYITGWSIFHQVRLVRESTRPLPIPGDFNLGELLKHKAQQGVRVVLLIWDDKTSNDMFFFKTPGMMQTHDEETRKFFKHSSVTCVLAPRYKLTNFIPQVGRIFYTQHQKSVIVDTKGISENSRKITAFIGGLDLCDGRYDTPTHRLYSDLDTVFKDDYHNPSFDKKQTGPRQPWHDLHCQIEGPAAYDVLKNFEQRWDSVTECSNLTKLYERVFGRHDYDLVNIENISEINSPSKSIPTDHPSLWVSDEDDAEKWHIQVFRSVDSNSAEGFPQDFHTAQEQNLVYEKNLVIDKSIQMAYIEAIRSAQRFIFIENQYFIGASFAWPDYEKA
;
A
#
# COMPACT_ATOMS: atom_id res chain seq x y z
N MET A 1 -6.83 -28.17 -30.12
CA MET A 1 -7.58 -29.12 -29.28
C MET A 1 -7.30 -28.73 -27.84
N ALA A 2 -8.27 -28.17 -27.12
CA ALA A 2 -8.12 -27.91 -25.69
C ALA A 2 -7.98 -29.25 -24.97
N SER A 3 -6.98 -29.39 -24.10
CA SER A 3 -6.78 -30.60 -23.31
C SER A 3 -8.00 -30.83 -22.40
N GLU A 4 -8.59 -32.01 -22.45
CA GLU A 4 -9.73 -32.44 -21.63
C GLU A 4 -9.41 -32.50 -20.11
N ASN A 5 -8.23 -32.03 -19.67
CA ASN A 5 -7.71 -32.18 -18.29
C ASN A 5 -7.43 -30.85 -17.57
N ARG A 6 -7.86 -29.69 -18.09
CA ARG A 6 -7.68 -28.41 -17.39
C ARG A 6 -8.54 -28.36 -16.13
N VAL A 7 -7.89 -28.17 -14.98
CA VAL A 7 -8.55 -27.97 -13.70
C VAL A 7 -8.43 -26.51 -13.30
N TYR A 8 -9.51 -25.96 -12.74
CA TYR A 8 -9.51 -24.61 -12.19
C TYR A 8 -9.09 -24.66 -10.72
N LEU A 9 -7.81 -24.38 -10.45
CA LEU A 9 -7.29 -24.29 -9.09
C LEU A 9 -7.71 -22.94 -8.49
N HIS A 10 -8.89 -22.93 -7.86
CA HIS A 10 -9.44 -21.78 -7.15
C HIS A 10 -9.52 -22.05 -5.65
N GLY A 11 -8.62 -21.43 -4.88
CA GLY A 11 -8.54 -21.66 -3.44
C GLY A 11 -7.23 -21.20 -2.82
N ASN A 12 -6.84 -21.85 -1.73
CA ASN A 12 -5.60 -21.60 -0.99
C ASN A 12 -4.64 -22.77 -1.19
N LEU A 13 -3.40 -22.48 -1.54
CA LEU A 13 -2.34 -23.45 -1.80
C LEU A 13 -1.19 -23.20 -0.82
N GLN A 14 -1.00 -24.13 0.10
CA GLN A 14 0.18 -24.21 0.96
C GLN A 14 1.26 -24.97 0.21
N LEU A 15 2.41 -24.35 -0.01
CA LEU A 15 3.48 -24.88 -0.86
C LEU A 15 4.83 -24.83 -0.13
N GLY A 16 5.36 -25.99 0.28
CA GLY A 16 6.73 -26.16 0.72
C GLY A 16 7.65 -26.60 -0.42
N ILE A 17 8.72 -25.84 -0.67
CA ILE A 17 9.81 -26.22 -1.55
C ILE A 17 11.00 -26.59 -0.66
N ILE A 18 11.20 -27.89 -0.46
CA ILE A 18 12.08 -28.38 0.60
C ILE A 18 13.52 -28.47 0.11
N GLU A 19 13.77 -29.33 -0.87
CA GLU A 19 15.11 -29.65 -1.31
C GLU A 19 15.14 -30.19 -2.76
N ALA A 20 16.31 -30.18 -3.38
CA ALA A 20 16.57 -30.86 -4.65
C ALA A 20 17.84 -31.71 -4.58
N ARG A 21 17.78 -32.93 -5.11
CA ARG A 21 18.89 -33.89 -5.09
C ARG A 21 19.48 -34.12 -6.47
N GLN A 22 20.73 -34.61 -6.50
CA GLN A 22 21.44 -35.13 -7.68
C GLN A 22 21.44 -34.14 -8.85
N ILE A 23 21.76 -32.88 -8.54
CA ILE A 23 21.96 -31.83 -9.55
C ILE A 23 23.32 -32.10 -10.18
N PRO A 24 23.44 -32.25 -11.51
CA PRO A 24 24.69 -32.63 -12.15
C PRO A 24 25.84 -31.69 -11.74
N GLY A 25 26.82 -32.23 -11.03
CA GLY A 25 28.12 -31.61 -10.82
C GLY A 25 28.92 -31.73 -12.10
N ALA A 26 29.50 -30.62 -12.54
CA ALA A 26 30.17 -30.51 -13.81
C ALA A 26 31.55 -31.22 -13.75
N GLY A 27 31.84 -32.04 -14.78
CA GLY A 27 32.81 -33.14 -14.76
C GLY A 27 34.31 -32.78 -14.79
N SER A 28 34.68 -31.49 -14.68
CA SER A 28 36.08 -31.03 -14.73
C SER A 28 36.47 -30.06 -13.60
N THR A 29 37.77 -29.89 -13.35
CA THR A 29 38.31 -29.06 -12.25
C THR A 29 38.00 -27.55 -12.40
N ALA A 30 37.85 -27.06 -13.64
CA ALA A 30 37.39 -25.67 -13.90
C ALA A 30 35.88 -25.49 -13.68
N GLU A 31 35.13 -26.57 -13.83
CA GLU A 31 33.70 -26.67 -13.59
C GLU A 31 33.36 -26.76 -12.10
N GLN A 32 34.25 -27.30 -11.27
CA GLN A 32 34.16 -27.24 -9.81
C GLN A 32 34.27 -25.80 -9.27
N ILE A 33 35.12 -24.95 -9.85
CA ILE A 33 35.20 -23.51 -9.49
C ILE A 33 33.91 -22.77 -9.92
N ARG A 34 33.34 -23.12 -11.08
CA ARG A 34 32.01 -22.60 -11.50
C ARG A 34 30.90 -23.04 -10.56
N PHE A 35 30.95 -24.25 -10.01
CA PHE A 35 29.95 -24.76 -9.08
C PHE A 35 29.79 -23.89 -7.83
N TYR A 36 30.89 -23.33 -7.30
CA TYR A 36 30.86 -22.38 -6.17
C TYR A 36 30.18 -21.03 -6.49
N LEU A 37 30.00 -20.70 -7.78
CA LEU A 37 29.33 -19.49 -8.26
C LEU A 37 27.87 -19.74 -8.67
N ILE A 38 27.44 -21.01 -8.76
CA ILE A 38 26.06 -21.37 -9.10
C ILE A 38 25.15 -21.04 -7.91
N ARG A 39 24.12 -20.25 -8.19
CA ARG A 39 23.12 -19.80 -7.22
C ARG A 39 21.72 -20.21 -7.69
N PRO A 40 21.40 -21.50 -7.64
CA PRO A 40 20.14 -22.01 -8.16
C PRO A 40 18.97 -21.58 -7.28
N TYR A 41 17.81 -21.50 -7.91
CA TYR A 41 16.54 -21.18 -7.28
C TYR A 41 15.41 -21.78 -8.10
N ILE A 42 14.22 -21.87 -7.51
CA ILE A 42 13.04 -22.44 -8.16
C ILE A 42 12.06 -21.32 -8.50
N LYS A 43 11.49 -21.40 -9.70
CA LYS A 43 10.31 -20.60 -10.09
C LYS A 43 9.12 -21.53 -10.25
N VAL A 44 7.98 -21.13 -9.73
CA VAL A 44 6.74 -21.88 -9.85
C VAL A 44 5.81 -21.16 -10.82
N TYR A 45 5.26 -21.91 -11.77
CA TYR A 45 4.36 -21.38 -12.79
C TYR A 45 3.03 -22.13 -12.80
N MET A 46 1.95 -21.37 -12.98
CA MET A 46 0.61 -21.84 -13.27
C MET A 46 0.24 -21.33 -14.67
N GLY A 47 0.31 -22.20 -15.67
CA GLY A 47 0.36 -21.76 -17.07
C GLY A 47 1.63 -20.95 -17.31
N ASP A 48 1.48 -19.76 -17.90
CA ASP A 48 2.61 -18.83 -18.12
C ASP A 48 2.81 -17.84 -16.96
N ALA A 49 1.90 -17.83 -15.99
CA ALA A 49 1.98 -16.95 -14.83
C ALA A 49 2.97 -17.49 -13.79
N ARG A 50 4.01 -16.72 -13.48
CA ARG A 50 4.90 -17.02 -12.35
C ARG A 50 4.22 -16.62 -11.04
N VAL A 51 3.98 -17.59 -10.17
CA VAL A 51 3.32 -17.39 -8.88
C VAL A 51 4.28 -17.31 -7.70
N VAL A 52 5.43 -18.00 -7.78
CA VAL A 52 6.44 -18.04 -6.70
C VAL A 52 7.84 -18.05 -7.29
N ARG A 53 8.78 -17.54 -6.49
CA ARG A 53 10.22 -17.69 -6.69
C ARG A 53 10.88 -17.88 -5.33
N THR A 54 11.75 -18.89 -5.21
CA THR A 54 12.55 -19.09 -4.00
C THR A 54 13.79 -18.19 -3.95
N GLU A 55 14.44 -18.14 -2.78
CA GLU A 55 15.76 -17.56 -2.65
C GLU A 55 16.81 -18.33 -3.45
N ARG A 56 17.93 -17.65 -3.67
CA ARG A 56 19.11 -18.22 -4.29
C ARG A 56 19.93 -18.91 -3.22
N VAL A 57 20.07 -20.23 -3.32
CA VAL A 57 20.90 -21.00 -2.40
C VAL A 57 22.31 -21.15 -2.97
N GLN A 58 23.32 -21.29 -2.12
CA GLN A 58 24.68 -21.57 -2.60
C GLN A 58 24.80 -23.07 -2.90
N ALA A 59 25.24 -23.41 -4.12
CA ALA A 59 25.54 -24.79 -4.43
C ALA A 59 26.86 -25.20 -3.75
N HIS A 60 26.76 -25.88 -2.60
CA HIS A 60 27.92 -26.56 -1.99
C HIS A 60 28.16 -27.90 -2.69
N SER A 61 29.39 -28.40 -2.66
CA SER A 61 29.84 -29.65 -3.33
C SER A 61 29.07 -30.92 -2.94
N GLN A 62 28.08 -30.83 -2.04
CA GLN A 62 27.21 -31.93 -1.63
C GLN A 62 25.77 -31.63 -2.00
N SER A 63 25.21 -32.48 -2.88
CA SER A 63 23.77 -32.69 -3.01
C SER A 63 23.24 -33.25 -1.67
N PRO A 64 22.10 -32.78 -1.14
CA PRO A 64 21.07 -31.99 -1.82
C PRO A 64 21.14 -30.47 -1.51
N LEU A 65 20.49 -29.68 -2.37
CA LEU A 65 20.24 -28.26 -2.13
C LEU A 65 18.99 -28.08 -1.29
N TYR A 66 19.06 -27.27 -0.24
CA TYR A 66 17.95 -27.02 0.66
C TYR A 66 17.47 -25.58 0.52
N TRP A 67 16.17 -25.40 0.28
CA TRP A 67 15.49 -24.12 0.40
C TRP A 67 14.71 -24.06 1.70
N ASN A 68 13.92 -25.11 1.98
CA ASN A 68 13.00 -25.15 3.12
C ASN A 68 12.13 -23.89 3.22
N GLU A 69 11.58 -23.48 2.08
CA GLU A 69 10.75 -22.28 1.96
C GLU A 69 9.27 -22.70 1.81
N HIS A 70 8.41 -22.15 2.65
CA HIS A 70 6.97 -22.44 2.68
C HIS A 70 6.16 -21.22 2.27
N PHE A 71 5.26 -21.35 1.32
CA PHE A 71 4.46 -20.26 0.77
C PHE A 71 2.98 -20.50 1.02
N GLN A 72 2.27 -19.42 1.36
CA GLN A 72 0.81 -19.36 1.41
C GLN A 72 0.33 -18.61 0.17
N LEU A 73 -0.33 -19.31 -0.75
CA LEU A 73 -0.74 -18.75 -2.04
C LEU A 73 -2.25 -18.77 -2.19
N VAL A 74 -2.80 -17.64 -2.62
CA VAL A 74 -4.18 -17.55 -3.11
C VAL A 74 -4.16 -17.73 -4.63
N VAL A 75 -4.83 -18.76 -5.12
CA VAL A 75 -4.77 -19.18 -6.53
C VAL A 75 -6.15 -19.19 -7.18
N ALA A 76 -6.20 -18.81 -8.46
CA ALA A 76 -7.41 -18.78 -9.29
C ALA A 76 -7.02 -19.01 -10.76
N TYR A 77 -6.46 -20.19 -11.07
CA TYR A 77 -5.82 -20.46 -12.36
C TYR A 77 -6.39 -21.71 -13.04
N PRO A 78 -6.76 -21.64 -14.35
CA PRO A 78 -7.08 -22.82 -15.15
C PRO A 78 -5.79 -23.46 -15.67
N VAL A 79 -5.41 -24.61 -15.14
CA VAL A 79 -4.13 -25.27 -15.47
C VAL A 79 -4.26 -26.79 -15.56
N ASP A 80 -3.47 -27.41 -16.43
CA ASP A 80 -3.33 -28.87 -16.49
C ASP A 80 -2.30 -29.39 -15.46
N GLN A 81 -1.27 -28.59 -15.18
CA GLN A 81 -0.16 -28.92 -14.29
C GLN A 81 0.50 -27.65 -13.72
N VAL A 82 1.15 -27.79 -12.58
CA VAL A 82 2.00 -26.77 -11.97
C VAL A 82 3.46 -27.10 -12.27
N LYS A 83 4.19 -26.12 -12.82
CA LYS A 83 5.59 -26.28 -13.25
C LYS A 83 6.54 -25.68 -12.21
N PHE A 84 7.53 -26.46 -11.81
CA PHE A 84 8.60 -26.08 -10.88
C PHE A 84 9.92 -26.02 -11.64
N ALA A 85 10.25 -24.84 -12.17
CA ALA A 85 11.45 -24.63 -12.96
C ALA A 85 12.66 -24.39 -12.05
N LEU A 86 13.65 -25.29 -12.13
CA LEU A 86 14.95 -25.12 -11.52
C LEU A 86 15.80 -24.22 -12.43
N VAL A 87 16.13 -23.03 -11.94
CA VAL A 87 16.86 -22.02 -12.70
C VAL A 87 18.25 -21.83 -12.10
N ASP A 88 19.27 -21.84 -12.97
CA ASP A 88 20.63 -21.44 -12.64
C ASP A 88 20.99 -20.11 -13.34
N THR A 89 21.82 -19.30 -12.70
CA THR A 89 22.33 -18.04 -13.22
C THR A 89 23.43 -18.22 -14.28
N HIS A 90 24.03 -19.40 -14.40
CA HIS A 90 25.18 -19.64 -15.29
C HIS A 90 25.04 -20.80 -16.30
N ILE A 91 24.06 -21.70 -16.16
CA ILE A 91 23.82 -22.81 -17.09
C ILE A 91 22.77 -22.42 -18.15
N SER A 92 23.13 -22.63 -19.43
CA SER A 92 22.33 -22.82 -20.65
C SER A 92 20.80 -22.57 -20.62
N LYS A 93 20.27 -21.96 -21.69
CA LYS A 93 18.85 -21.65 -22.00
C LYS A 93 17.84 -22.83 -21.96
N THR A 94 18.20 -24.01 -21.49
CA THR A 94 17.32 -25.18 -21.34
C THR A 94 16.75 -25.23 -19.93
N GLU A 95 15.43 -25.02 -19.81
CA GLU A 95 14.73 -25.00 -18.53
C GLU A 95 14.54 -26.42 -17.98
N LEU A 96 15.19 -26.72 -16.85
CA LEU A 96 14.97 -27.95 -16.08
C LEU A 96 13.71 -27.76 -15.22
N ALA A 97 12.73 -28.66 -15.29
CA ALA A 97 11.51 -28.50 -14.51
C ALA A 97 10.91 -29.83 -14.02
N ALA A 98 10.34 -29.79 -12.82
CA ALA A 98 9.41 -30.81 -12.33
C ALA A 98 7.96 -30.34 -12.56
N PHE A 99 7.04 -31.30 -12.72
CA PHE A 99 5.64 -31.03 -13.00
C PHE A 99 4.75 -31.83 -12.06
N VAL A 100 3.74 -31.15 -11.50
CA VAL A 100 2.71 -31.78 -10.66
C VAL A 100 1.35 -31.61 -11.36
N PRO A 101 0.62 -32.69 -11.67
CA PRO A 101 -0.71 -32.58 -12.28
C PRO A 101 -1.66 -31.75 -11.43
N ALA A 102 -2.39 -30.81 -12.05
CA ALA A 102 -3.33 -29.95 -11.34
C ALA A 102 -4.50 -30.75 -10.75
N SER A 103 -4.94 -31.82 -11.45
CA SER A 103 -5.93 -32.76 -10.94
C SER A 103 -5.52 -33.45 -9.64
N ARG A 104 -4.22 -33.71 -9.46
CA ARG A 104 -3.69 -34.28 -8.22
C ARG A 104 -3.68 -33.26 -7.08
N ILE A 105 -3.36 -32.00 -7.38
CA ILE A 105 -3.41 -30.91 -6.38
C ILE A 105 -4.86 -30.65 -5.96
N ALA A 106 -5.80 -30.69 -6.91
CA ALA A 106 -7.21 -30.41 -6.68
C ALA A 106 -7.93 -31.43 -5.79
N THR A 107 -7.36 -32.63 -5.56
CA THR A 107 -7.94 -33.59 -4.58
C THR A 107 -7.86 -33.08 -3.15
N GLY A 108 -7.00 -32.08 -2.89
CA GLY A 108 -6.76 -31.55 -1.54
C GLY A 108 -5.96 -32.49 -0.64
N GLU A 109 -5.52 -33.67 -1.11
CA GLU A 109 -4.65 -34.56 -0.34
C GLU A 109 -3.27 -33.91 -0.10
N LEU A 110 -2.65 -34.22 1.04
CA LEU A 110 -1.29 -33.77 1.31
C LEU A 110 -0.32 -34.51 0.39
N ILE A 111 0.40 -33.77 -0.46
CA ILE A 111 1.49 -34.29 -1.28
C ILE A 111 2.80 -33.95 -0.55
N ASP A 112 3.57 -34.94 -0.09
CA ASP A 112 4.96 -34.77 0.40
C ASP A 112 5.84 -35.80 -0.29
N GLU A 113 6.34 -35.46 -1.48
CA GLU A 113 6.97 -36.42 -2.38
C GLU A 113 8.10 -35.82 -3.21
N TRP A 114 8.88 -36.70 -3.82
CA TRP A 114 9.92 -36.34 -4.79
C TRP A 114 9.36 -36.35 -6.21
N PHE A 115 9.52 -35.24 -6.92
CA PHE A 115 9.14 -35.10 -8.32
C PHE A 115 10.38 -35.06 -9.21
N PRO A 116 10.50 -35.95 -10.22
CA PRO A 116 11.63 -35.95 -11.11
C PRO A 116 11.65 -34.68 -11.98
N VAL A 117 12.85 -34.15 -12.19
CA VAL A 117 13.09 -33.00 -13.06
C VAL A 117 13.37 -33.50 -14.47
N VAL A 118 12.63 -32.99 -15.45
CA VAL A 118 12.76 -33.37 -16.86
C VAL A 118 13.76 -32.44 -17.56
N GLY A 119 14.70 -33.01 -18.33
CA GLY A 119 15.65 -32.26 -19.16
C GLY A 119 16.85 -33.06 -19.69
N ARG A 120 17.77 -32.41 -20.43
CA ARG A 120 18.89 -33.05 -21.16
C ARG A 120 19.92 -33.81 -20.31
N HIS A 121 19.93 -33.62 -18.98
CA HIS A 121 20.97 -34.17 -18.09
C HIS A 121 20.52 -35.31 -17.16
N GLY A 122 19.37 -35.94 -17.46
CA GLY A 122 19.07 -37.30 -17.00
C GLY A 122 18.08 -37.43 -15.82
N PRO A 123 17.52 -38.64 -15.61
CA PRO A 123 16.37 -38.97 -14.75
C PRO A 123 16.65 -38.97 -13.23
N HIS A 124 17.75 -38.36 -12.80
CA HIS A 124 18.26 -38.48 -11.43
C HIS A 124 18.00 -37.25 -10.56
N THR A 125 17.85 -36.07 -11.17
CA THR A 125 17.48 -34.85 -10.43
C THR A 125 16.00 -34.90 -10.04
N ALA A 126 15.69 -34.60 -8.78
CA ALA A 126 14.32 -34.51 -8.28
C ALA A 126 14.19 -33.38 -7.27
N ILE A 127 12.99 -32.82 -7.14
CA ILE A 127 12.62 -31.79 -6.17
C ILE A 127 11.64 -32.39 -5.18
N ARG A 128 11.88 -32.24 -3.88
CA ARG A 128 10.93 -32.60 -2.83
C ARG A 128 9.98 -31.45 -2.58
N LEU A 129 8.69 -31.71 -2.74
CA LEU A 129 7.61 -30.73 -2.62
C LEU A 129 6.63 -31.17 -1.54
N GLN A 130 6.18 -30.20 -0.74
CA GLN A 130 5.03 -30.33 0.16
C GLN A 130 3.90 -29.46 -0.37
N ILE A 131 2.75 -30.03 -0.72
CA ILE A 131 1.63 -29.30 -1.31
C ILE A 131 0.34 -29.70 -0.60
N LYS A 132 -0.40 -28.69 -0.12
CA LYS A 132 -1.77 -28.84 0.40
C LYS A 132 -2.65 -27.78 -0.23
N PHE A 133 -3.72 -28.19 -0.89
CA PHE A 133 -4.71 -27.30 -1.48
C PHE A 133 -6.02 -27.36 -0.71
N THR A 134 -6.63 -26.20 -0.49
CA THR A 134 -7.98 -26.07 0.06
C THR A 134 -8.82 -25.31 -0.96
N PRO A 135 -9.82 -25.97 -1.58
CA PRO A 135 -10.77 -25.31 -2.49
C PRO A 135 -11.46 -24.12 -1.83
N CYS A 136 -11.79 -23.09 -2.63
CA CYS A 136 -12.40 -21.86 -2.11
C CYS A 136 -13.78 -22.10 -1.47
N ASP A 137 -14.59 -22.98 -2.04
CA ASP A 137 -15.92 -23.37 -1.57
C ASP A 137 -15.89 -24.27 -0.33
N GLU A 138 -14.81 -25.03 -0.14
CA GLU A 138 -14.60 -25.87 1.04
C GLU A 138 -13.91 -25.13 2.20
N ASN A 139 -13.37 -23.93 1.96
CA ASN A 139 -12.64 -23.18 2.98
C ASN A 139 -13.60 -22.50 3.96
N PRO A 140 -13.61 -22.88 5.26
CA PRO A 140 -14.53 -22.31 6.24
C PRO A 140 -14.41 -20.78 6.41
N VAL A 141 -13.23 -20.22 6.11
CA VAL A 141 -12.98 -18.77 6.14
C VAL A 141 -13.91 -18.01 5.18
N TYR A 142 -14.33 -18.63 4.08
CA TYR A 142 -15.11 -17.99 3.03
C TYR A 142 -16.61 -18.32 3.09
N GLN A 143 -17.03 -19.24 3.97
CA GLN A 143 -18.41 -19.77 3.97
C GLN A 143 -19.43 -18.87 4.70
N ASN A 144 -19.00 -18.05 5.66
CA ASN A 144 -19.91 -17.36 6.58
C ASN A 144 -19.85 -15.83 6.47
N GLY A 145 -19.22 -15.28 5.43
CA GLY A 145 -18.94 -13.84 5.36
C GLY A 145 -17.80 -13.40 6.26
N ILE A 146 -17.68 -12.08 6.42
CA ILE A 146 -16.72 -11.44 7.33
C ILE A 146 -17.39 -11.32 8.69
N SER A 147 -16.86 -12.00 9.72
CA SER A 147 -17.31 -11.86 11.10
C SER A 147 -16.86 -10.53 11.72
N GLU A 148 -17.47 -10.11 12.84
CA GLU A 148 -17.04 -8.92 13.57
C GLU A 148 -15.55 -8.98 14.00
N ASP A 149 -15.09 -10.17 14.43
CA ASP A 149 -13.69 -10.42 14.83
C ASP A 149 -12.79 -10.82 13.65
N TYR A 150 -13.23 -10.61 12.41
CA TYR A 150 -12.43 -10.98 11.25
C TYR A 150 -11.12 -10.19 11.22
N ALA A 151 -10.00 -10.87 10.94
CA ALA A 151 -8.73 -10.24 10.68
C ALA A 151 -8.02 -10.95 9.53
N LEU A 152 -7.51 -10.18 8.58
CA LEU A 152 -6.65 -10.74 7.53
C LEU A 152 -5.32 -11.15 8.16
N GLY A 153 -5.09 -12.46 8.26
CA GLY A 153 -3.86 -13.01 8.84
C GLY A 153 -2.62 -12.65 8.02
N GLN A 154 -2.73 -12.58 6.69
CA GLN A 154 -1.63 -12.25 5.77
C GLN A 154 -1.44 -10.73 5.61
N SER A 155 -1.28 -10.02 6.73
CA SER A 155 -1.07 -8.57 6.77
C SER A 155 0.07 -8.18 7.68
N TYR A 156 0.78 -7.10 7.32
CA TYR A 156 1.83 -6.52 8.15
C TYR A 156 1.27 -5.85 9.40
N PHE A 157 0.17 -5.08 9.25
CA PHE A 157 -0.56 -4.53 10.39
C PHE A 157 -1.70 -5.47 10.79
N PRO A 158 -1.81 -5.84 12.08
CA PRO A 158 -2.90 -6.68 12.57
C PRO A 158 -4.20 -5.86 12.69
N MET A 159 -5.31 -6.57 12.92
CA MET A 159 -6.59 -5.94 13.29
C MET A 159 -6.44 -5.13 14.59
N ARG A 160 -7.18 -4.02 14.68
CA ARG A 160 -7.20 -3.12 15.83
C ARG A 160 -8.62 -2.89 16.33
N HIS A 161 -8.81 -2.96 17.63
CA HIS A 161 -10.11 -2.86 18.30
C HIS A 161 -10.36 -1.46 18.87
N GLY A 162 -11.62 -1.19 19.23
CA GLY A 162 -12.04 0.07 19.88
C GLY A 162 -11.73 1.33 19.07
N GLY A 163 -11.79 1.22 17.74
CA GLY A 163 -11.62 2.34 16.82
C GLY A 163 -12.94 3.06 16.53
N ASN A 164 -12.82 4.18 15.82
CA ASN A 164 -13.94 4.86 15.19
C ASN A 164 -13.58 5.20 13.74
N LEU A 165 -14.54 5.02 12.83
CA LEU A 165 -14.37 5.24 11.40
C LEU A 165 -15.45 6.22 10.92
N LYS A 166 -15.04 7.32 10.31
CA LYS A 166 -15.94 8.18 9.54
C LYS A 166 -15.69 7.98 8.06
N LEU A 167 -16.77 7.76 7.31
CA LEU A 167 -16.74 7.62 5.86
C LEU A 167 -17.13 8.93 5.21
N TYR A 168 -16.40 9.31 4.17
CA TYR A 168 -16.65 10.54 3.40
C TYR A 168 -16.97 10.19 1.95
N GLN A 169 -18.08 10.75 1.47
CA GLN A 169 -18.43 10.85 0.06
C GLN A 169 -18.03 12.24 -0.43
N ASP A 170 -17.17 12.29 -1.44
CA ASP A 170 -16.57 13.51 -1.98
C ASP A 170 -15.78 14.33 -0.95
N ALA A 171 -15.26 15.48 -1.39
CA ALA A 171 -14.55 16.40 -0.49
C ALA A 171 -15.50 17.10 0.48
N HIS A 172 -16.77 17.28 0.10
CA HIS A 172 -17.75 18.02 0.89
C HIS A 172 -19.19 17.58 0.59
N VAL A 173 -20.04 17.52 1.62
CA VAL A 173 -21.48 17.32 1.46
C VAL A 173 -22.23 18.46 2.15
N VAL A 174 -23.07 19.15 1.39
CA VAL A 174 -23.91 20.23 1.91
C VAL A 174 -25.12 19.65 2.64
N ASP A 175 -25.49 20.24 3.77
CA ASP A 175 -26.63 19.78 4.57
C ASP A 175 -27.94 19.77 3.77
N GLY A 176 -28.71 18.68 3.89
CA GLY A 176 -29.99 18.49 3.19
C GLY A 176 -29.88 18.15 1.70
N MET A 177 -28.67 18.00 1.15
CA MET A 177 -28.46 17.65 -0.26
C MET A 177 -28.78 16.18 -0.59
N LEU A 178 -28.49 15.28 0.36
CA LEU A 178 -28.67 13.85 0.22
C LEU A 178 -29.92 13.39 1.01
N PRO A 179 -30.58 12.29 0.58
CA PRO A 179 -31.77 11.80 1.24
C PRO A 179 -31.49 11.35 2.68
N GLU A 180 -32.48 11.46 3.55
CA GLU A 180 -32.40 10.88 4.88
C GLU A 180 -32.37 9.35 4.80
N ILE A 181 -31.35 8.75 5.42
CA ILE A 181 -31.21 7.28 5.53
C ILE A 181 -31.32 6.91 7.00
N ARG A 182 -32.33 6.09 7.33
CA ARG A 182 -32.58 5.62 8.70
C ARG A 182 -31.77 4.36 8.98
N LEU A 183 -31.00 4.36 10.06
CA LEU A 183 -30.23 3.22 10.55
C LEU A 183 -31.09 2.32 11.47
N GLU A 184 -30.62 1.10 11.71
CA GLU A 184 -31.35 0.06 12.47
C GLU A 184 -31.71 0.50 13.89
N ASP A 185 -30.82 1.23 14.54
CA ASP A 185 -30.99 1.75 15.89
C ASP A 185 -31.87 3.01 15.98
N GLY A 186 -32.43 3.45 14.85
CA GLY A 186 -33.21 4.66 14.79
C GLY A 186 -32.38 5.94 14.90
N ARG A 187 -31.13 5.96 14.43
CA ARG A 187 -30.44 7.21 14.07
C ARG A 187 -30.58 7.50 12.58
N ASN A 188 -30.38 8.76 12.20
CA ASN A 188 -30.23 9.12 10.78
C ASN A 188 -28.74 9.05 10.44
N PHE A 189 -28.41 8.46 9.30
CA PHE A 189 -27.07 8.47 8.76
C PHE A 189 -26.61 9.91 8.55
N GLU A 190 -25.46 10.25 9.09
CA GLU A 190 -24.89 11.59 8.96
C GLU A 190 -23.86 11.62 7.82
N HIS A 191 -24.13 12.45 6.80
CA HIS A 191 -23.19 12.70 5.73
C HIS A 191 -22.08 13.65 6.21
N GLN A 192 -20.87 13.12 6.35
CA GLN A 192 -19.71 13.82 6.89
C GLN A 192 -19.04 14.72 5.83
N LYS A 193 -18.25 15.74 6.25
CA LYS A 193 -17.62 16.72 5.35
C LYS A 193 -16.09 16.65 5.36
N CYS A 194 -15.50 15.89 4.43
CA CYS A 194 -14.08 15.51 4.47
C CYS A 194 -13.11 16.68 4.63
N TRP A 195 -13.09 17.62 3.69
CA TRP A 195 -12.10 18.70 3.70
C TRP A 195 -12.37 19.73 4.80
N GLU A 196 -13.63 19.88 5.21
CA GLU A 196 -13.99 20.70 6.37
C GLU A 196 -13.49 20.05 7.68
N ASP A 197 -13.61 18.74 7.85
CA ASP A 197 -13.01 18.03 8.98
C ASP A 197 -11.49 18.11 8.99
N ILE A 198 -10.83 17.87 7.85
CA ILE A 198 -9.38 18.04 7.73
C ILE A 198 -8.95 19.45 8.14
N CYS A 199 -9.65 20.49 7.65
CA CYS A 199 -9.34 21.88 7.98
C CYS A 199 -9.43 22.14 9.49
N HIS A 200 -10.54 21.75 10.11
CA HIS A 200 -10.76 21.97 11.54
C HIS A 200 -9.78 21.21 12.43
N LEU A 201 -9.47 19.95 12.09
CA LEU A 201 -8.54 19.15 12.89
C LEU A 201 -7.09 19.63 12.72
N ILE A 202 -6.68 20.13 11.55
CA ILE A 202 -5.39 20.82 11.40
C ILE A 202 -5.35 22.09 12.26
N MET A 203 -6.44 22.86 12.31
CA MET A 203 -6.51 24.05 13.16
C MET A 203 -6.39 23.71 14.65
N GLU A 204 -6.98 22.60 15.09
CA GLU A 204 -6.94 22.13 16.48
C GLU A 204 -5.61 21.48 16.90
N ALA A 205 -4.83 20.96 15.93
CA ALA A 205 -3.58 20.26 16.20
C ALA A 205 -2.61 21.10 17.07
N ARG A 206 -1.95 20.44 18.03
CA ARG A 206 -1.02 21.06 18.99
C ARG A 206 0.41 20.57 18.84
N HIS A 207 0.64 19.39 18.29
CA HIS A 207 1.97 18.76 18.27
C HIS A 207 2.44 18.43 16.86
N LEU A 208 1.58 17.84 16.02
CA LEU A 208 1.96 17.38 14.68
C LEU A 208 0.85 17.49 13.64
N VAL A 209 1.28 17.75 12.40
CA VAL A 209 0.48 17.65 11.18
C VAL A 209 1.35 17.01 10.10
N TYR A 210 1.11 15.75 9.78
CA TYR A 210 1.85 15.00 8.76
C TYR A 210 0.98 14.70 7.56
N ILE A 211 1.46 15.03 6.37
CA ILE A 211 0.68 14.88 5.13
C ILE A 211 1.49 14.09 4.11
N THR A 212 0.88 13.06 3.53
CA THR A 212 1.38 12.40 2.32
C THR A 212 0.43 12.66 1.18
N GLY A 213 0.97 12.84 -0.02
CA GLY A 213 0.17 13.01 -1.22
C GLY A 213 0.94 12.61 -2.46
N TRP A 214 0.21 12.12 -3.45
CA TRP A 214 0.71 12.01 -4.80
C TRP A 214 0.89 13.41 -5.41
N SER A 215 0.00 14.34 -5.09
CA SER A 215 0.14 15.77 -5.36
C SER A 215 -0.45 16.56 -4.19
N ILE A 216 0.26 17.61 -3.77
CA ILE A 216 -0.28 18.58 -2.81
C ILE A 216 -0.14 19.94 -3.47
N PHE A 217 -1.23 20.70 -3.52
CA PHE A 217 -1.22 22.04 -4.09
C PHE A 217 -1.53 23.07 -3.02
N HIS A 218 -0.52 23.87 -2.65
CA HIS A 218 -0.61 24.78 -1.51
C HIS A 218 -1.70 25.86 -1.65
N GLN A 219 -2.20 26.16 -2.86
CA GLN A 219 -3.18 27.22 -3.08
C GLN A 219 -4.63 26.77 -2.86
N VAL A 220 -4.90 25.47 -2.75
CA VAL A 220 -6.28 25.00 -2.57
C VAL A 220 -6.88 25.48 -1.27
N ARG A 221 -8.18 25.75 -1.29
CA ARG A 221 -8.98 26.03 -0.11
C ARG A 221 -9.75 24.78 0.29
N LEU A 222 -9.60 24.38 1.55
CA LEU A 222 -10.27 23.20 2.11
C LEU A 222 -11.78 23.43 2.30
N VAL A 223 -12.16 24.64 2.72
CA VAL A 223 -13.56 25.01 2.96
C VAL A 223 -13.97 26.12 2.00
N ARG A 224 -15.03 25.88 1.24
CA ARG A 224 -15.61 26.81 0.25
C ARG A 224 -17.09 27.08 0.52
N GLU A 225 -17.82 26.02 0.89
CA GLU A 225 -19.21 26.06 1.36
C GLU A 225 -19.23 25.66 2.84
N SER A 226 -18.95 26.60 3.74
CA SER A 226 -18.81 26.31 5.18
C SER A 226 -20.14 25.92 5.82
N THR A 227 -20.16 24.82 6.59
CA THR A 227 -21.33 24.38 7.37
C THR A 227 -21.20 24.68 8.86
N ARG A 228 -19.98 24.96 9.33
CA ARG A 228 -19.73 25.44 10.71
C ARG A 228 -18.75 26.62 10.73
N PRO A 229 -18.85 27.53 11.73
CA PRO A 229 -17.98 28.70 11.80
C PRO A 229 -16.49 28.35 11.73
N LEU A 230 -15.78 28.94 10.77
CA LEU A 230 -14.33 28.81 10.67
C LEU A 230 -13.67 29.77 11.68
N PRO A 231 -12.82 29.30 12.60
CA PRO A 231 -12.05 30.20 13.45
C PRO A 231 -11.11 31.04 12.58
N ILE A 232 -10.93 32.32 12.91
CA ILE A 232 -9.92 33.17 12.23
C ILE A 232 -8.57 32.49 12.47
N PRO A 233 -7.82 32.09 11.42
CA PRO A 233 -7.84 32.60 10.04
C PRO A 233 -8.47 31.64 8.99
N GLY A 234 -9.77 31.37 9.11
CA GLY A 234 -10.53 30.39 8.33
C GLY A 234 -10.56 30.55 6.80
N ASP A 235 -10.11 31.68 6.26
CA ASP A 235 -10.05 31.94 4.81
C ASP A 235 -8.72 31.53 4.16
N PHE A 236 -7.80 30.94 4.93
CA PHE A 236 -6.49 30.52 4.41
C PHE A 236 -6.59 29.44 3.32
N ASN A 237 -5.69 29.54 2.34
CA ASN A 237 -5.33 28.39 1.54
C ASN A 237 -4.56 27.36 2.38
N LEU A 238 -4.44 26.13 1.89
CA LEU A 238 -3.75 25.04 2.57
C LEU A 238 -2.34 25.44 3.00
N GLY A 239 -1.59 26.11 2.13
CA GLY A 239 -0.23 26.55 2.41
C GLY A 239 -0.12 27.53 3.57
N GLU A 240 -1.01 28.51 3.63
CA GLU A 240 -1.11 29.50 4.71
C GLU A 240 -1.51 28.87 6.03
N LEU A 241 -2.49 27.97 6.01
CA LEU A 241 -2.92 27.19 7.18
C LEU A 241 -1.74 26.41 7.78
N LEU A 242 -1.00 25.68 6.94
CA LEU A 242 0.14 24.89 7.38
C LEU A 242 1.29 25.75 7.91
N LYS A 243 1.60 26.88 7.25
CA LYS A 243 2.58 27.86 7.77
C LYS A 243 2.16 28.43 9.11
N HIS A 244 0.89 28.77 9.27
CA HIS A 244 0.35 29.33 10.51
C HIS A 244 0.47 28.33 11.67
N LYS A 245 0.11 27.06 11.45
CA LYS A 245 0.29 26.00 12.46
C LYS A 245 1.75 25.77 12.80
N ALA A 246 2.63 25.76 11.81
CA ALA A 246 4.07 25.62 12.05
C ALA A 246 4.64 26.79 12.87
N GLN A 247 4.15 28.02 12.67
CA GLN A 247 4.52 29.20 13.46
C GLN A 247 4.02 29.13 14.91
N GLN A 248 2.95 28.39 15.19
CA GLN A 248 2.47 28.11 16.54
C GLN A 248 3.27 27.01 17.26
N GLY A 249 4.31 26.46 16.62
CA GLY A 249 5.14 25.40 17.19
C GLY A 249 4.67 23.98 16.88
N VAL A 250 3.61 23.80 16.08
CA VAL A 250 3.17 22.49 15.61
C VAL A 250 4.15 21.95 14.58
N ARG A 251 4.56 20.69 14.70
CA ARG A 251 5.46 20.06 13.75
C ARG A 251 4.73 19.69 12.46
N VAL A 252 4.90 20.50 11.42
CA VAL A 252 4.24 20.27 10.11
C VAL A 252 5.22 19.66 9.11
N VAL A 253 4.88 18.47 8.61
CA VAL A 253 5.73 17.68 7.70
C VAL A 253 4.94 17.19 6.50
N LEU A 254 5.46 17.43 5.30
CA LEU A 254 4.87 16.99 4.03
C LEU A 254 5.83 16.02 3.33
N LEU A 255 5.28 14.90 2.88
CA LEU A 255 5.96 13.91 2.05
C LEU A 255 5.21 13.77 0.71
N ILE A 256 5.67 14.50 -0.30
CA ILE A 256 5.03 14.59 -1.62
C ILE A 256 5.79 13.68 -2.59
N TRP A 257 5.09 13.02 -3.51
CA TRP A 257 5.77 12.30 -4.59
C TRP A 257 6.66 13.25 -5.43
N ASP A 258 7.89 12.82 -5.71
CA ASP A 258 8.83 13.50 -6.62
C ASP A 258 8.52 13.11 -8.07
N ASP A 259 7.77 13.95 -8.80
CA ASP A 259 7.59 13.79 -10.23
C ASP A 259 8.88 14.22 -10.92
N LYS A 260 9.74 13.24 -11.26
CA LYS A 260 11.01 13.48 -11.96
C LYS A 260 10.87 14.12 -13.34
N THR A 261 9.66 14.17 -13.89
CA THR A 261 9.37 14.87 -15.14
C THR A 261 8.97 16.33 -14.91
N SER A 262 8.57 16.68 -13.67
CA SER A 262 8.50 18.07 -13.24
C SER A 262 9.92 18.62 -13.15
N ASN A 263 10.21 19.66 -13.94
CA ASN A 263 11.51 20.32 -13.93
C ASN A 263 11.28 21.82 -13.93
N ASP A 264 12.03 22.50 -13.07
CA ASP A 264 12.13 23.95 -13.04
C ASP A 264 13.60 24.35 -13.24
N MET A 265 14.19 23.84 -14.32
CA MET A 265 15.54 24.20 -14.76
C MET A 265 15.47 25.37 -15.73
N PHE A 266 16.18 26.46 -15.42
CA PHE A 266 16.46 27.59 -16.31
C PHE A 266 15.23 28.20 -17.00
N PHE A 267 14.36 28.87 -16.22
CA PHE A 267 13.27 29.73 -16.71
C PHE A 267 12.18 29.05 -17.58
N PHE A 268 12.19 27.73 -17.74
CA PHE A 268 11.10 26.96 -18.36
C PHE A 268 10.35 26.16 -17.29
N LYS A 269 9.11 26.58 -16.98
CA LYS A 269 8.17 25.79 -16.18
C LYS A 269 7.51 24.78 -17.10
N THR A 270 7.91 23.51 -17.04
CA THR A 270 7.11 22.42 -17.58
C THR A 270 6.27 21.84 -16.45
N PRO A 271 4.92 21.88 -16.52
CA PRO A 271 4.09 21.01 -15.69
C PRO A 271 4.62 19.59 -15.88
N GLY A 272 4.81 18.85 -14.79
CA GLY A 272 5.18 17.44 -14.88
C GLY A 272 4.23 16.70 -15.84
N MET A 273 4.69 15.64 -16.47
CA MET A 273 3.88 14.85 -17.41
C MET A 273 2.57 14.35 -16.77
N MET A 274 2.55 14.33 -15.43
CA MET A 274 1.44 13.89 -14.60
C MET A 274 0.65 15.04 -13.93
N GLN A 275 0.90 16.30 -14.29
CA GLN A 275 0.18 17.48 -13.76
C GLN A 275 0.23 17.59 -12.22
N THR A 276 1.36 17.29 -11.60
CA THR A 276 1.59 17.47 -10.15
C THR A 276 2.08 18.89 -9.81
N HIS A 277 1.90 19.28 -8.54
CA HIS A 277 2.36 20.58 -7.99
C HIS A 277 3.49 20.42 -6.96
N ASP A 278 4.25 19.34 -7.03
CA ASP A 278 5.26 18.92 -6.05
C ASP A 278 6.39 19.96 -5.90
N GLU A 279 7.03 20.36 -6.99
CA GLU A 279 8.11 21.35 -6.95
C GLU A 279 7.63 22.76 -6.55
N GLU A 280 6.45 23.17 -7.02
CA GLU A 280 5.84 24.46 -6.66
C GLU A 280 5.54 24.53 -5.16
N THR A 281 4.88 23.50 -4.62
CA THR A 281 4.55 23.39 -3.20
C THR A 281 5.83 23.33 -2.34
N ARG A 282 6.86 22.58 -2.75
CA ARG A 282 8.16 22.58 -2.05
C ARG A 282 8.76 23.99 -1.99
N LYS A 283 8.76 24.72 -3.10
CA LYS A 283 9.30 26.10 -3.16
C LYS A 283 8.54 27.05 -2.25
N PHE A 284 7.21 26.92 -2.19
CA PHE A 284 6.38 27.72 -1.29
C PHE A 284 6.79 27.58 0.18
N PHE A 285 7.22 26.38 0.62
CA PHE A 285 7.60 26.09 2.01
C PHE A 285 9.09 26.29 2.34
N LYS A 286 9.97 26.48 1.34
CA LYS A 286 11.44 26.51 1.50
C LYS A 286 11.99 27.45 2.60
N HIS A 287 11.27 28.53 2.90
CA HIS A 287 11.65 29.53 3.91
C HIS A 287 10.64 29.63 5.05
N SER A 288 9.97 28.52 5.38
CA SER A 288 9.02 28.42 6.48
C SER A 288 9.41 27.29 7.44
N SER A 289 8.74 27.23 8.60
CA SER A 289 8.91 26.15 9.58
C SER A 289 8.25 24.82 9.17
N VAL A 290 7.61 24.77 8.00
CA VAL A 290 7.05 23.55 7.42
C VAL A 290 8.16 22.77 6.72
N THR A 291 8.36 21.50 7.09
CA THR A 291 9.30 20.62 6.39
C THR A 291 8.60 19.93 5.23
N CYS A 292 8.98 20.25 4.00
CA CYS A 292 8.41 19.66 2.79
C CYS A 292 9.49 18.87 2.02
N VAL A 293 9.29 17.56 1.89
CA VAL A 293 10.23 16.64 1.23
C VAL A 293 9.58 15.99 0.02
N LEU A 294 10.34 15.93 -1.07
CA LEU A 294 9.97 15.18 -2.27
C LEU A 294 10.51 13.76 -2.17
N ALA A 295 9.61 12.79 -2.30
CA ALA A 295 9.84 11.38 -2.09
C ALA A 295 9.85 10.64 -3.45
N PRO A 296 11.03 10.28 -3.99
CA PRO A 296 11.08 9.42 -5.16
C PRO A 296 10.57 8.02 -4.83
N ARG A 297 9.98 7.32 -5.81
CA ARG A 297 9.54 5.93 -5.61
C ARG A 297 10.69 4.95 -5.37
N TYR A 298 11.87 5.23 -5.92
CA TYR A 298 13.04 4.36 -5.82
C TYR A 298 14.26 5.12 -5.29
N LYS A 299 14.97 4.50 -4.35
CA LYS A 299 16.27 4.94 -3.84
C LYS A 299 17.27 5.11 -5.00
N LEU A 300 17.96 6.25 -5.03
CA LEU A 300 18.94 6.63 -6.06
C LEU A 300 20.17 5.70 -6.12
N THR A 301 20.43 4.93 -5.07
CA THR A 301 21.60 4.03 -4.93
C THR A 301 21.52 2.74 -5.75
N ASN A 302 20.36 2.43 -6.33
CA ASN A 302 20.20 1.23 -7.16
C ASN A 302 20.70 1.49 -8.60
N PHE A 303 21.96 1.14 -8.87
CA PHE A 303 22.73 1.31 -10.13
C PHE A 303 22.17 0.63 -11.40
N ILE A 304 20.90 0.20 -11.42
CA ILE A 304 20.28 -0.35 -12.63
C ILE A 304 19.02 0.46 -12.96
N PRO A 305 19.10 1.38 -13.96
CA PRO A 305 17.92 2.01 -14.51
C PRO A 305 17.21 0.98 -15.37
N GLN A 306 16.21 0.30 -14.80
CA GLN A 306 15.21 -0.37 -15.61
C GLN A 306 14.29 0.71 -16.18
N VAL A 307 14.14 0.74 -17.50
CA VAL A 307 13.38 1.73 -18.29
C VAL A 307 11.93 1.92 -17.81
N GLY A 308 11.39 1.03 -16.97
CA GLY A 308 10.07 1.14 -16.34
C GLY A 308 9.99 1.85 -14.97
N ARG A 309 11.11 2.17 -14.31
CA ARG A 309 11.12 2.69 -12.93
C ARG A 309 10.66 4.15 -12.80
N ILE A 310 10.63 4.90 -13.89
CA ILE A 310 10.16 6.30 -13.91
C ILE A 310 8.63 6.45 -13.89
N PHE A 311 7.89 5.36 -14.10
CA PHE A 311 6.42 5.40 -14.22
C PHE A 311 5.67 5.02 -12.93
N TYR A 312 6.37 4.57 -11.89
CA TYR A 312 5.76 4.25 -10.60
C TYR A 312 5.85 5.44 -9.65
N THR A 313 4.76 5.71 -8.93
CA THR A 313 4.61 6.87 -8.06
C THR A 313 4.46 6.48 -6.60
N GLN A 314 4.62 7.45 -5.70
CA GLN A 314 4.10 7.33 -4.33
C GLN A 314 2.65 7.82 -4.35
N HIS A 315 1.69 6.90 -4.27
CA HIS A 315 0.27 7.23 -4.51
C HIS A 315 -0.58 7.38 -3.23
N GLN A 316 0.02 7.18 -2.05
CA GLN A 316 -0.67 7.32 -0.77
C GLN A 316 -1.12 8.77 -0.56
N LYS A 317 -2.36 8.94 -0.10
CA LYS A 317 -2.90 10.21 0.40
C LYS A 317 -3.24 10.02 1.87
N SER A 318 -2.64 10.82 2.74
CA SER A 318 -2.96 10.78 4.16
C SER A 318 -2.76 12.12 4.84
N VAL A 319 -3.58 12.40 5.85
CA VAL A 319 -3.38 13.51 6.79
C VAL A 319 -3.40 12.92 8.20
N ILE A 320 -2.37 13.19 9.00
CA ILE A 320 -2.22 12.66 10.35
C ILE A 320 -2.03 13.84 11.29
N VAL A 321 -2.89 13.94 12.29
CA VAL A 321 -2.92 15.06 13.23
C VAL A 321 -3.15 14.55 14.64
N ASP A 322 -2.63 15.27 15.63
CA ASP A 322 -3.05 15.06 17.01
C ASP A 322 -4.37 15.82 17.26
N THR A 323 -5.36 15.17 17.86
CA THR A 323 -6.68 15.74 18.18
C THR A 323 -7.02 15.54 19.64
N LYS A 324 -8.04 16.22 20.14
CA LYS A 324 -8.56 16.01 21.50
C LYS A 324 -8.95 14.53 21.73
N GLY A 325 -8.49 13.99 22.86
CA GLY A 325 -8.85 12.66 23.35
C GLY A 325 -10.15 12.66 24.16
N ILE A 326 -10.40 11.56 24.88
CA ILE A 326 -11.61 11.40 25.71
C ILE A 326 -11.57 12.35 26.91
N SER A 327 -10.42 12.47 27.57
CA SER A 327 -10.26 13.40 28.70
C SER A 327 -9.86 14.79 28.21
N GLU A 328 -10.25 15.83 28.95
CA GLU A 328 -10.13 17.24 28.54
C GLU A 328 -8.70 17.66 28.17
N ASN A 329 -7.69 17.10 28.84
CA ASN A 329 -6.27 17.39 28.61
C ASN A 329 -5.55 16.31 27.81
N SER A 330 -6.22 15.20 27.46
CA SER A 330 -5.63 14.16 26.63
C SER A 330 -5.77 14.47 25.15
N ARG A 331 -4.85 13.90 24.37
CA ARG A 331 -4.83 13.92 22.92
C ARG A 331 -4.61 12.51 22.38
N LYS A 332 -5.01 12.33 21.14
CA LYS A 332 -4.88 11.07 20.39
C LYS A 332 -4.44 11.37 18.97
N ILE A 333 -3.95 10.35 18.26
CA ILE A 333 -3.70 10.46 16.84
C ILE A 333 -4.98 10.18 16.07
N THR A 334 -5.27 11.05 15.10
CA THR A 334 -6.33 10.88 14.12
C THR A 334 -5.73 10.90 12.73
N ALA A 335 -6.15 9.98 11.87
CA ALA A 335 -5.60 9.82 10.53
C ALA A 335 -6.71 9.84 9.47
N PHE A 336 -6.42 10.45 8.33
CA PHE A 336 -7.25 10.41 7.13
C PHE A 336 -6.53 9.61 6.05
N ILE A 337 -7.24 8.72 5.35
CA ILE A 337 -6.75 7.99 4.18
C ILE A 337 -7.87 7.84 3.14
N GLY A 338 -7.52 7.78 1.85
CA GLY A 338 -8.52 7.60 0.78
C GLY A 338 -7.99 7.98 -0.61
N GLY A 339 -8.91 8.34 -1.52
CA GLY A 339 -8.59 8.73 -2.90
C GLY A 339 -8.32 10.22 -3.10
N LEU A 340 -8.82 11.07 -2.21
CA LEU A 340 -8.64 12.53 -2.28
C LEU A 340 -7.21 12.99 -1.89
N ASP A 341 -6.44 13.48 -2.87
CA ASP A 341 -5.27 14.34 -2.60
C ASP A 341 -5.70 15.75 -2.20
N LEU A 342 -4.89 16.45 -1.40
CA LEU A 342 -5.06 17.87 -1.10
C LEU A 342 -4.50 18.74 -2.24
N CYS A 343 -5.08 18.63 -3.44
CA CYS A 343 -4.70 19.41 -4.62
C CYS A 343 -5.90 19.85 -5.47
N ASP A 344 -5.62 20.57 -6.55
CA ASP A 344 -6.61 21.17 -7.43
C ASP A 344 -7.56 20.13 -8.05
N GLY A 345 -8.80 20.54 -8.30
CA GLY A 345 -9.83 19.74 -8.93
C GLY A 345 -10.51 18.70 -8.03
N ARG A 346 -10.00 18.47 -6.80
CA ARG A 346 -10.53 17.44 -5.89
C ARG A 346 -11.70 17.92 -5.04
N TYR A 347 -11.85 19.24 -4.86
CA TYR A 347 -13.02 19.76 -4.17
C TYR A 347 -14.26 19.58 -5.05
N ASP A 348 -15.21 18.82 -4.55
CA ASP A 348 -16.52 18.65 -5.16
C ASP A 348 -17.56 18.31 -4.10
N THR A 349 -18.83 18.32 -4.54
CA THR A 349 -19.99 17.86 -3.78
C THR A 349 -20.74 16.82 -4.61
N PRO A 350 -21.65 16.04 -4.01
CA PRO A 350 -22.46 15.05 -4.73
C PRO A 350 -23.31 15.61 -5.90
N THR A 351 -23.47 16.94 -6.00
CA THR A 351 -24.13 17.55 -7.16
C THR A 351 -23.27 17.61 -8.43
N HIS A 352 -21.95 17.45 -8.32
CA HIS A 352 -21.02 17.39 -9.45
C HIS A 352 -21.25 18.50 -10.50
N ARG A 353 -21.34 19.74 -10.01
CA ARG A 353 -21.71 20.92 -10.82
C ARG A 353 -20.77 21.08 -12.03
N LEU A 354 -21.31 21.05 -13.25
CA LEU A 354 -20.53 21.13 -14.49
C LEU A 354 -20.22 22.56 -14.94
N TYR A 355 -21.22 23.44 -14.87
CA TYR A 355 -21.19 24.81 -15.40
C TYR A 355 -21.51 25.90 -14.37
N SER A 356 -22.12 25.51 -13.24
CA SER A 356 -22.47 26.43 -12.15
C SER A 356 -21.28 26.67 -11.24
N ASP A 357 -21.24 27.86 -10.62
CA ASP A 357 -20.27 28.24 -9.59
C ASP A 357 -18.79 28.22 -10.03
N LEU A 358 -18.54 28.28 -11.34
CA LEU A 358 -17.18 28.30 -11.91
C LEU A 358 -16.39 29.56 -11.52
N ASP A 359 -17.07 30.67 -11.30
CA ASP A 359 -16.53 31.97 -10.88
C ASP A 359 -16.65 32.22 -9.37
N THR A 360 -17.23 31.28 -8.62
CA THR A 360 -17.39 31.33 -7.15
C THR A 360 -16.68 30.15 -6.47
N VAL A 361 -17.34 29.01 -6.28
CA VAL A 361 -16.84 27.83 -5.54
C VAL A 361 -15.62 27.20 -6.23
N PHE A 362 -15.62 27.17 -7.56
CA PHE A 362 -14.53 26.58 -8.35
C PHE A 362 -13.60 27.64 -8.96
N LYS A 363 -13.71 28.89 -8.50
CA LYS A 363 -12.82 29.96 -8.93
C LYS A 363 -11.38 29.59 -8.58
N ASP A 364 -10.49 29.75 -9.56
CA ASP A 364 -9.07 29.40 -9.46
C ASP A 364 -8.78 27.90 -9.24
N ASP A 365 -9.81 27.04 -9.37
CA ASP A 365 -9.74 25.59 -9.23
C ASP A 365 -10.50 24.85 -10.36
N TYR A 366 -10.51 25.44 -11.56
CA TYR A 366 -11.06 24.78 -12.74
C TYR A 366 -10.15 23.63 -13.18
N HIS A 367 -10.63 22.41 -13.01
CA HIS A 367 -9.95 21.19 -13.44
C HIS A 367 -10.71 20.51 -14.59
N ASN A 368 -10.06 20.39 -15.75
CA ASN A 368 -10.48 19.51 -16.83
C ASN A 368 -9.27 19.23 -17.75
N PRO A 369 -8.61 18.07 -17.61
CA PRO A 369 -7.49 17.67 -18.44
C PRO A 369 -7.91 17.02 -19.77
N SER A 370 -9.21 16.75 -19.97
CA SER A 370 -9.74 16.05 -21.16
C SER A 370 -9.98 16.97 -22.34
N PHE A 371 -10.23 18.26 -22.08
CA PHE A 371 -10.51 19.27 -23.11
C PHE A 371 -9.63 20.51 -22.91
N ASP A 372 -9.42 21.26 -23.99
CA ASP A 372 -8.76 22.57 -23.90
C ASP A 372 -9.51 23.49 -22.93
N LYS A 373 -8.76 24.22 -22.09
CA LYS A 373 -9.32 25.10 -21.04
C LYS A 373 -10.28 26.13 -21.63
N LYS A 374 -11.58 25.96 -21.36
CA LYS A 374 -12.61 26.98 -21.55
C LYS A 374 -13.13 27.40 -20.18
N GLN A 375 -12.99 28.67 -19.83
CA GLN A 375 -13.50 29.22 -18.55
C GLN A 375 -15.03 29.14 -18.44
N THR A 376 -15.72 28.77 -19.52
CA THR A 376 -17.18 28.58 -19.57
C THR A 376 -17.62 27.15 -19.30
N GLY A 377 -16.71 26.23 -18.97
CA GLY A 377 -17.02 24.82 -18.70
C GLY A 377 -17.11 23.90 -19.93
N PRO A 378 -17.44 22.62 -19.72
CA PRO A 378 -17.66 21.99 -18.41
C PRO A 378 -16.34 21.71 -17.68
N ARG A 379 -16.30 21.93 -16.36
CA ARG A 379 -15.23 21.33 -15.55
C ARG A 379 -15.41 19.80 -15.53
N GLN A 380 -14.37 19.06 -15.17
CA GLN A 380 -14.49 17.63 -14.85
C GLN A 380 -14.87 17.49 -13.37
N PRO A 381 -16.06 16.98 -13.03
CA PRO A 381 -16.40 16.66 -11.65
C PRO A 381 -15.50 15.58 -11.06
N TRP A 382 -15.38 15.58 -9.75
CA TRP A 382 -14.52 14.67 -9.02
C TRP A 382 -15.36 13.92 -7.97
N HIS A 383 -15.80 12.72 -8.33
CA HIS A 383 -16.38 11.76 -7.40
C HIS A 383 -15.26 10.95 -6.75
N ASP A 384 -15.22 10.89 -5.43
CA ASP A 384 -14.18 10.13 -4.71
C ASP A 384 -14.61 9.80 -3.27
N LEU A 385 -13.85 8.92 -2.62
CA LEU A 385 -14.11 8.45 -1.26
C LEU A 385 -12.89 8.65 -0.35
N HIS A 386 -13.15 8.92 0.92
CA HIS A 386 -12.12 9.06 1.96
C HIS A 386 -12.63 8.56 3.31
N CYS A 387 -11.74 8.34 4.27
CA CYS A 387 -12.14 8.07 5.64
C CYS A 387 -11.25 8.75 6.68
N GLN A 388 -11.82 8.97 7.87
CA GLN A 388 -11.10 9.35 9.09
C GLN A 388 -11.08 8.13 10.03
N ILE A 389 -9.91 7.86 10.59
CA ILE A 389 -9.63 6.75 11.50
C ILE A 389 -9.19 7.35 12.83
N GLU A 390 -9.84 6.90 13.90
CA GLU A 390 -9.46 7.17 15.28
C GLU A 390 -9.24 5.85 16.04
N GLY A 391 -8.45 5.92 17.12
CA GLY A 391 -8.09 4.77 17.94
C GLY A 391 -6.81 4.09 17.47
N PRO A 392 -6.55 2.84 17.90
CA PRO A 392 -5.27 2.16 17.67
C PRO A 392 -4.83 2.08 16.21
N ALA A 393 -5.75 1.92 15.25
CA ALA A 393 -5.42 1.87 13.82
C ALA A 393 -4.82 3.17 13.26
N ALA A 394 -5.08 4.32 13.89
CA ALA A 394 -4.46 5.59 13.47
C ALA A 394 -2.94 5.59 13.69
N TYR A 395 -2.45 4.85 14.69
CA TYR A 395 -1.02 4.68 14.95
C TYR A 395 -0.34 3.79 13.89
N ASP A 396 -1.06 2.87 13.26
CA ASP A 396 -0.52 2.10 12.13
C ASP A 396 -0.33 2.99 10.88
N VAL A 397 -1.24 3.95 10.65
CA VAL A 397 -1.08 4.97 9.60
C VAL A 397 0.12 5.89 9.89
N LEU A 398 0.27 6.31 11.16
CA LEU A 398 1.45 7.06 11.61
C LEU A 398 2.74 6.24 11.42
N LYS A 399 2.72 4.96 11.78
CA LYS A 399 3.88 4.08 11.61
C LYS A 399 4.27 3.95 10.13
N ASN A 400 3.28 3.86 9.25
CA ASN A 400 3.52 3.92 7.81
C ASN A 400 4.21 5.22 7.39
N PHE A 401 3.75 6.37 7.91
CA PHE A 401 4.38 7.65 7.63
C PHE A 401 5.85 7.68 8.08
N GLU A 402 6.12 7.28 9.33
CA GLU A 402 7.47 7.23 9.90
C GLU A 402 8.42 6.35 9.08
N GLN A 403 8.00 5.12 8.76
CA GLN A 403 8.80 4.20 7.95
C GLN A 403 9.16 4.80 6.58
N ARG A 404 8.22 5.52 5.96
CA ARG A 404 8.45 6.18 4.67
C ARG A 404 9.35 7.40 4.82
N TRP A 405 9.15 8.20 5.87
CA TRP A 405 9.97 9.35 6.19
C TRP A 405 11.45 8.95 6.32
N ASP A 406 11.72 7.95 7.15
CA ASP A 406 13.06 7.41 7.36
C ASP A 406 13.67 6.92 6.05
N SER A 407 12.88 6.26 5.19
CA SER A 407 13.39 5.75 3.90
C SER A 407 13.90 6.84 2.97
N VAL A 408 13.33 8.04 3.06
CA VAL A 408 13.70 9.18 2.20
C VAL A 408 14.85 9.98 2.83
N THR A 409 14.86 10.14 4.15
CA THR A 409 15.88 10.93 4.85
C THR A 409 17.18 10.15 5.07
N GLU A 410 17.12 8.85 5.37
CA GLU A 410 18.30 8.01 5.60
C GLU A 410 19.16 7.77 4.34
N CYS A 411 18.55 7.80 3.15
CA CYS A 411 19.20 7.49 1.87
C CYS A 411 20.24 8.50 1.39
N SER A 412 20.55 9.51 2.19
CA SER A 412 21.57 10.49 1.89
C SER A 412 22.65 10.42 2.96
N ASN A 413 23.71 9.65 2.70
CA ASN A 413 24.95 9.68 3.50
C ASN A 413 25.53 11.11 3.60
N LEU A 414 25.20 11.98 2.64
CA LEU A 414 25.42 13.42 2.70
C LEU A 414 24.59 14.10 3.81
N THR A 415 23.34 13.73 4.01
CA THR A 415 22.48 14.31 5.06
C THR A 415 22.92 13.90 6.44
N LYS A 416 23.33 12.64 6.70
CA LYS A 416 23.96 12.25 7.97
C LYS A 416 25.28 13.00 8.27
N LEU A 417 26.04 13.36 7.22
CA LEU A 417 27.25 14.18 7.34
C LEU A 417 26.93 15.66 7.59
N TYR A 418 25.92 16.20 6.91
CA TYR A 418 25.46 17.58 7.08
C TYR A 418 24.72 17.79 8.42
N GLU A 419 23.95 16.81 8.90
CA GLU A 419 23.29 16.79 10.22
C GLU A 419 24.31 16.91 11.36
N ARG A 420 25.42 16.16 11.27
CA ARG A 420 26.53 16.24 12.26
C ARG A 420 27.27 17.57 12.25
N VAL A 421 27.31 18.26 11.11
CA VAL A 421 28.11 19.50 10.94
C VAL A 421 27.28 20.77 11.16
N PHE A 422 25.98 20.75 10.83
CA PHE A 422 25.14 21.95 10.80
C PHE A 422 23.92 21.90 11.74
N GLY A 423 23.71 20.81 12.49
CA GLY A 423 22.73 20.76 13.59
C GLY A 423 21.30 21.16 13.20
N ARG A 424 20.75 20.55 12.16
CA ARG A 424 19.35 20.79 11.77
C ARG A 424 18.39 19.82 12.43
N HIS A 425 17.62 20.32 13.39
CA HIS A 425 16.40 19.69 13.93
C HIS A 425 15.23 19.62 12.92
N ASP A 426 15.43 20.09 11.68
CA ASP A 426 14.39 20.25 10.66
C ASP A 426 13.83 18.93 10.11
N TYR A 427 14.44 17.78 10.39
CA TYR A 427 14.01 16.47 9.88
C TYR A 427 13.51 15.51 10.96
N ASP A 428 13.59 15.89 12.24
CA ASP A 428 13.10 15.06 13.34
C ASP A 428 11.56 15.03 13.30
N LEU A 429 11.00 13.82 13.38
CA LEU A 429 9.58 13.64 13.67
C LEU A 429 9.36 13.79 15.18
N VAL A 430 8.11 14.03 15.56
CA VAL A 430 7.71 14.12 16.96
C VAL A 430 7.76 12.73 17.56
N ASN A 431 8.54 12.54 18.61
CA ASN A 431 8.47 11.33 19.41
C ASN A 431 7.24 11.41 20.33
N ILE A 432 6.12 10.86 19.86
CA ILE A 432 4.83 10.92 20.56
C ILE A 432 4.85 10.19 21.91
N GLU A 433 5.73 9.19 22.10
CA GLU A 433 5.88 8.49 23.40
C GLU A 433 6.38 9.43 24.50
N ASN A 434 7.06 10.52 24.13
CA ASN A 434 7.58 11.51 25.07
C ASN A 434 6.58 12.66 25.36
N ILE A 435 5.40 12.66 24.74
CA ILE A 435 4.37 13.68 24.96
C ILE A 435 3.31 13.10 25.89
N SER A 436 3.36 13.49 27.18
CA SER A 436 2.46 12.98 28.21
C SER A 436 0.97 13.22 27.92
N GLU A 437 0.65 14.20 27.10
CA GLU A 437 -0.71 14.54 26.69
C GLU A 437 -1.27 13.58 25.63
N ILE A 438 -0.41 12.95 24.82
CA ILE A 438 -0.84 12.01 23.77
C ILE A 438 -0.83 10.60 24.36
N ASN A 439 -2.01 9.97 24.42
CA ASN A 439 -2.07 8.54 24.71
C ASN A 439 -1.45 7.80 23.51
N SER A 440 -0.32 7.12 23.67
CA SER A 440 0.34 6.43 22.56
C SER A 440 0.73 5.00 22.93
N PRO A 441 0.92 4.12 21.92
CA PRO A 441 1.65 2.88 22.11
C PRO A 441 3.05 3.14 22.67
N SER A 442 3.59 2.18 23.39
CA SER A 442 4.95 2.20 23.92
C SER A 442 5.45 0.78 24.19
N LYS A 443 6.68 0.62 24.69
CA LYS A 443 7.21 -0.70 25.08
C LYS A 443 6.34 -1.44 26.10
N SER A 444 5.63 -0.73 26.98
CA SER A 444 4.73 -1.32 27.98
C SER A 444 3.26 -1.31 27.58
N ILE A 445 2.87 -0.54 26.55
CA ILE A 445 1.50 -0.42 26.08
C ILE A 445 1.45 -0.86 24.62
N PRO A 446 1.01 -2.10 24.34
CA PRO A 446 0.80 -2.56 22.97
C PRO A 446 -0.16 -1.64 22.20
N THR A 447 -0.02 -1.57 20.89
CA THR A 447 -0.82 -0.66 20.06
C THR A 447 -2.33 -0.91 20.20
N ASP A 448 -2.75 -2.17 20.40
CA ASP A 448 -4.16 -2.53 20.52
C ASP A 448 -4.70 -2.51 21.97
N HIS A 449 -3.95 -1.92 22.90
CA HIS A 449 -4.33 -1.90 24.31
C HIS A 449 -5.62 -1.08 24.55
N PRO A 450 -6.56 -1.53 25.40
CA PRO A 450 -7.84 -0.84 25.64
C PRO A 450 -7.75 0.62 26.07
N SER A 451 -6.64 1.05 26.68
CA SER A 451 -6.40 2.45 27.03
C SER A 451 -6.26 3.39 25.83
N LEU A 452 -6.08 2.83 24.62
CA LEU A 452 -5.96 3.57 23.36
C LEU A 452 -7.27 3.56 22.56
N TRP A 453 -8.29 2.84 23.06
CA TRP A 453 -9.60 2.79 22.42
C TRP A 453 -10.33 4.13 22.56
N VAL A 454 -11.12 4.43 21.54
CA VAL A 454 -11.92 5.67 21.43
C VAL A 454 -13.42 5.39 21.49
N SER A 455 -13.80 4.12 21.48
CA SER A 455 -15.16 3.60 21.62
C SER A 455 -15.17 2.48 22.66
N ASP A 456 -16.25 2.40 23.42
CA ASP A 456 -16.48 1.32 24.38
C ASP A 456 -16.93 0.04 23.65
N GLU A 457 -16.80 -1.13 24.31
CA GLU A 457 -17.23 -2.39 23.68
C GLU A 457 -18.74 -2.47 23.40
N ASP A 458 -19.54 -1.73 24.18
CA ASP A 458 -21.00 -1.65 24.03
C ASP A 458 -21.44 -0.52 23.07
N ASP A 459 -20.50 0.25 22.51
CA ASP A 459 -20.81 1.32 21.55
C ASP A 459 -21.20 0.72 20.19
N ALA A 460 -22.43 1.02 19.75
CA ALA A 460 -22.95 0.58 18.46
C ALA A 460 -22.19 1.16 17.26
N GLU A 461 -21.43 2.25 17.45
CA GLU A 461 -20.56 2.87 16.43
C GLU A 461 -19.09 2.46 16.56
N LYS A 462 -18.78 1.42 17.35
CA LYS A 462 -17.41 0.92 17.43
C LYS A 462 -16.98 0.31 16.09
N TRP A 463 -15.71 0.49 15.75
CA TRP A 463 -15.10 -0.15 14.59
C TRP A 463 -13.88 -0.98 14.99
N HIS A 464 -13.74 -2.14 14.39
CA HIS A 464 -12.48 -2.87 14.33
C HIS A 464 -11.85 -2.60 12.97
N ILE A 465 -10.63 -2.07 12.97
CA ILE A 465 -9.99 -1.48 11.79
C ILE A 465 -8.64 -2.15 11.56
N GLN A 466 -8.41 -2.65 10.35
CA GLN A 466 -7.11 -3.17 9.94
C GLN A 466 -6.57 -2.34 8.77
N VAL A 467 -5.34 -1.85 8.90
CA VAL A 467 -4.68 -1.05 7.86
C VAL A 467 -3.92 -1.95 6.89
N PHE A 468 -4.12 -1.73 5.59
CA PHE A 468 -3.46 -2.48 4.52
C PHE A 468 -2.60 -1.57 3.65
N ARG A 469 -1.54 -2.11 3.05
CA ARG A 469 -0.63 -1.36 2.17
C ARG A 469 -0.19 -2.13 0.94
N SER A 470 0.39 -1.38 0.00
CA SER A 470 1.19 -1.87 -1.12
C SER A 470 2.50 -1.08 -1.12
N VAL A 471 3.52 -1.64 -0.50
CA VAL A 471 4.81 -0.96 -0.28
C VAL A 471 5.95 -1.97 -0.27
N ASP A 472 7.15 -1.52 -0.61
CA ASP A 472 8.35 -2.36 -0.56
C ASP A 472 9.47 -1.69 0.25
N SER A 473 10.53 -2.45 0.55
CA SER A 473 11.69 -1.97 1.32
C SER A 473 12.53 -0.88 0.62
N ASN A 474 12.20 -0.48 -0.62
CA ASN A 474 12.76 0.74 -1.20
C ASN A 474 12.01 2.00 -0.79
N SER A 475 10.79 1.88 -0.27
CA SER A 475 9.92 3.01 0.09
C SER A 475 9.51 3.06 1.55
N ALA A 476 9.87 2.05 2.34
CA ALA A 476 9.65 2.00 3.78
C ALA A 476 10.87 1.36 4.46
N GLU A 477 11.34 1.97 5.55
CA GLU A 477 12.36 1.38 6.42
C GLU A 477 11.74 0.45 7.47
N GLY A 478 12.61 -0.35 8.11
CA GLY A 478 12.22 -1.25 9.20
C GLY A 478 11.67 -2.61 8.75
N PHE A 479 11.67 -2.89 7.45
CA PHE A 479 11.42 -4.25 6.96
C PHE A 479 12.63 -5.17 7.22
N PRO A 480 12.39 -6.48 7.46
CA PRO A 480 13.46 -7.45 7.66
C PRO A 480 14.32 -7.62 6.41
N GLN A 481 15.52 -8.20 6.57
CA GLN A 481 16.48 -8.37 5.48
C GLN A 481 16.54 -9.80 4.93
N ASP A 482 15.93 -10.75 5.64
CA ASP A 482 15.90 -12.18 5.31
C ASP A 482 14.47 -12.70 5.10
N PHE A 483 14.39 -13.80 4.35
CA PHE A 483 13.14 -14.45 4.00
C PHE A 483 12.31 -14.89 5.21
N HIS A 484 12.90 -15.59 6.18
CA HIS A 484 12.15 -16.19 7.29
C HIS A 484 11.47 -15.12 8.15
N THR A 485 12.21 -14.07 8.53
CA THR A 485 11.65 -12.96 9.31
C THR A 485 10.61 -12.18 8.52
N ALA A 486 10.77 -12.04 7.19
CA ALA A 486 9.75 -11.43 6.34
C ALA A 486 8.45 -12.24 6.37
N GLN A 487 8.52 -13.56 6.29
CA GLN A 487 7.34 -14.42 6.34
C GLN A 487 6.63 -14.39 7.69
N GLU A 488 7.38 -14.36 8.80
CA GLU A 488 6.81 -14.22 10.15
C GLU A 488 6.03 -12.90 10.32
N GLN A 489 6.36 -11.88 9.54
CA GLN A 489 5.66 -10.60 9.48
C GLN A 489 4.64 -10.50 8.33
N ASN A 490 4.30 -11.64 7.71
CA ASN A 490 3.37 -11.73 6.57
C ASN A 490 3.77 -10.91 5.33
N LEU A 491 5.08 -10.71 5.14
CA LEU A 491 5.65 -10.01 4.00
C LEU A 491 6.16 -11.00 2.94
N VAL A 492 6.14 -10.57 1.69
CA VAL A 492 6.72 -11.33 0.56
C VAL A 492 8.16 -10.91 0.36
N TYR A 493 9.07 -11.88 0.34
CA TYR A 493 10.47 -11.64 -0.01
C TYR A 493 10.73 -12.04 -1.47
N GLU A 494 11.13 -11.09 -2.32
CA GLU A 494 11.49 -11.36 -3.70
C GLU A 494 12.71 -10.54 -4.16
N LYS A 495 13.76 -11.20 -4.68
CA LYS A 495 14.94 -10.53 -5.27
C LYS A 495 15.58 -9.48 -4.33
N ASN A 496 15.72 -9.81 -3.05
CA ASN A 496 16.21 -8.90 -2.00
C ASN A 496 15.32 -7.67 -1.77
N LEU A 497 14.05 -7.76 -2.15
CA LEU A 497 13.03 -6.76 -1.90
C LEU A 497 11.97 -7.40 -1.01
N VAL A 498 11.67 -6.74 0.11
CA VAL A 498 10.56 -7.14 0.98
C VAL A 498 9.35 -6.32 0.59
N ILE A 499 8.21 -6.99 0.40
CA ILE A 499 7.00 -6.43 -0.21
C ILE A 499 5.81 -6.73 0.70
N ASP A 500 5.13 -5.68 1.12
CA ASP A 500 3.79 -5.75 1.68
C ASP A 500 2.79 -5.63 0.52
N LYS A 501 1.95 -6.66 0.35
CA LYS A 501 0.87 -6.72 -0.64
C LYS A 501 -0.50 -6.91 0.00
N SER A 502 -0.64 -6.54 1.27
CA SER A 502 -1.84 -6.76 2.08
C SER A 502 -3.10 -6.15 1.48
N ILE A 503 -3.03 -5.06 0.70
CA ILE A 503 -4.19 -4.54 -0.06
C ILE A 503 -4.74 -5.60 -1.02
N GLN A 504 -3.88 -6.24 -1.82
CA GLN A 504 -4.31 -7.29 -2.75
C GLN A 504 -4.96 -8.46 -1.99
N MET A 505 -4.35 -8.86 -0.87
CA MET A 505 -4.84 -9.96 -0.06
C MET A 505 -6.19 -9.65 0.58
N ALA A 506 -6.38 -8.43 1.09
CA ALA A 506 -7.65 -7.96 1.63
C ALA A 506 -8.76 -7.97 0.58
N TYR A 507 -8.47 -7.50 -0.65
CA TYR A 507 -9.43 -7.57 -1.76
C TYR A 507 -9.82 -9.01 -2.09
N ILE A 508 -8.85 -9.92 -2.21
CA ILE A 508 -9.12 -11.34 -2.52
C ILE A 508 -9.99 -11.97 -1.45
N GLU A 509 -9.69 -11.73 -0.17
CA GLU A 509 -10.44 -12.30 0.94
C GLU A 509 -11.86 -11.74 1.00
N ALA A 510 -12.03 -10.41 0.88
CA ALA A 510 -13.34 -9.78 0.84
C ALA A 510 -14.21 -10.29 -0.31
N ILE A 511 -13.63 -10.48 -1.51
CA ILE A 511 -14.35 -11.03 -2.67
C ILE A 511 -14.75 -12.49 -2.42
N ARG A 512 -13.85 -13.31 -1.89
CA ARG A 512 -14.11 -14.73 -1.64
C ARG A 512 -15.11 -14.96 -0.52
N SER A 513 -15.12 -14.09 0.49
CA SER A 513 -16.07 -14.15 1.60
C SER A 513 -17.43 -13.54 1.28
N ALA A 514 -17.60 -12.84 0.15
CA ALA A 514 -18.85 -12.15 -0.16
C ALA A 514 -20.04 -13.12 -0.31
N GLN A 515 -21.09 -12.92 0.50
CA GLN A 515 -22.28 -13.79 0.52
C GLN A 515 -23.49 -13.23 -0.24
N ARG A 516 -23.45 -11.95 -0.61
CA ARG A 516 -24.60 -11.25 -1.20
C ARG A 516 -24.21 -10.51 -2.47
N PHE A 517 -23.58 -9.35 -2.32
CA PHE A 517 -23.15 -8.54 -3.45
C PHE A 517 -21.82 -7.86 -3.13
N ILE A 518 -21.13 -7.43 -4.18
CA ILE A 518 -19.93 -6.61 -4.11
C ILE A 518 -20.22 -5.35 -4.91
N PHE A 519 -19.96 -4.19 -4.31
CA PHE A 519 -20.02 -2.90 -4.97
C PHE A 519 -18.60 -2.34 -5.07
N ILE A 520 -18.17 -1.96 -6.27
CA ILE A 520 -16.81 -1.47 -6.55
C ILE A 520 -16.89 -0.13 -7.26
N GLU A 521 -16.40 0.91 -6.59
CA GLU A 521 -15.99 2.16 -7.22
C GLU A 521 -14.48 2.20 -7.27
N ASN A 522 -13.92 2.33 -8.48
CA ASN A 522 -12.47 2.37 -8.66
C ASN A 522 -12.13 3.11 -9.96
N GLN A 523 -11.07 3.92 -9.95
CA GLN A 523 -10.57 4.61 -11.14
C GLN A 523 -10.15 3.61 -12.24
N TYR A 524 -9.65 2.44 -11.85
CA TYR A 524 -9.22 1.40 -12.76
C TYR A 524 -9.88 0.06 -12.45
N PHE A 525 -10.23 -0.67 -13.51
CA PHE A 525 -10.73 -2.04 -13.41
C PHE A 525 -10.05 -2.95 -14.44
N ILE A 526 -8.77 -3.23 -14.19
CA ILE A 526 -7.90 -4.01 -15.08
C ILE A 526 -7.02 -4.94 -14.26
N GLY A 527 -6.91 -6.21 -14.66
CA GLY A 527 -6.16 -7.21 -13.92
C GLY A 527 -6.32 -8.61 -14.49
N ALA A 528 -5.76 -9.60 -13.78
CA ALA A 528 -5.81 -11.02 -14.15
C ALA A 528 -5.39 -11.30 -15.61
N SER A 529 -4.36 -10.61 -16.10
CA SER A 529 -3.90 -10.71 -17.50
C SER A 529 -3.42 -12.11 -17.90
N PHE A 530 -3.08 -12.95 -16.91
CA PHE A 530 -2.78 -14.37 -17.13
C PHE A 530 -3.96 -15.17 -17.71
N ALA A 531 -5.18 -14.65 -17.60
CA ALA A 531 -6.41 -15.27 -18.11
C ALA A 531 -6.99 -14.52 -19.32
N TRP A 532 -6.31 -13.50 -19.85
CA TRP A 532 -6.76 -12.83 -21.07
C TRP A 532 -6.57 -13.76 -22.29
N PRO A 533 -7.46 -13.67 -23.30
CA PRO A 533 -7.24 -14.38 -24.55
C PRO A 533 -5.92 -13.96 -25.22
N ASP A 534 -5.16 -14.91 -25.75
CA ASP A 534 -3.99 -14.61 -26.58
C ASP A 534 -4.43 -13.75 -27.77
N TYR A 535 -3.75 -12.61 -28.01
CA TYR A 535 -4.03 -11.74 -29.17
C TYR A 535 -3.92 -12.48 -30.51
N GLU A 536 -3.09 -13.52 -30.62
CA GLU A 536 -2.95 -14.34 -31.84
C GLU A 536 -4.15 -15.29 -32.09
N LYS A 537 -5.08 -15.43 -31.14
CA LYS A 537 -6.26 -16.32 -31.23
C LYS A 537 -7.60 -15.58 -31.12
N ALA A 538 -7.61 -14.25 -31.14
CA ALA A 538 -8.80 -13.41 -31.03
C ALA A 538 -9.33 -12.95 -32.40
#